data_AF-A0A4Q3VQR4-F1
#
_entry.id   AF-A0A4Q3VQR4-F1
#
_cell.length_a   1.000
_cell.length_b   1.000
_cell.length_c   1.000
_cell.angle_alpha   90.00
_cell.angle_beta   90.00
_cell.angle_gamma   90.00
#
_symmetry.space_group_name_H-M   'P 1'
#
loop_
_entity.id
_entity.type
_entity.pdbx_description
1 polymer ?
#
loop_
_entity_poly.entity_id
_entity_poly.type
_entity_poly.pdbx_seq_one_letter_code
_entity_poly.pdbx_strand_id
1 'polypeptide(L)'
;MKKLLILLLICASASSQAQLVRFGLKGGANFSSFNGGVDGIDYKAKTGFHAGALVELKLLENVALQPELLYSSQGADVEGIGDFNLDYISVPVLAKFYVVSDKLSIDVGPQFSFLIDDTKKVFSCPIIL
;
A
#
# COMPACT_ATOMS: atom_id res chain seq x y z
N MET A 1 -39.90 -13.11 8.48
CA MET A 1 -39.67 -14.05 7.37
C MET A 1 -39.34 -13.36 6.04
N LYS A 2 -40.11 -12.36 5.58
CA LYS A 2 -39.82 -11.63 4.32
C LYS A 2 -38.45 -10.91 4.28
N LYS A 3 -38.01 -10.35 5.41
CA LYS A 3 -36.72 -9.64 5.55
C LYS A 3 -35.49 -10.55 5.39
N LEU A 4 -35.60 -11.82 5.79
CA LEU A 4 -34.52 -12.80 5.68
C LEU A 4 -34.34 -13.25 4.22
N LEU A 5 -35.44 -13.38 3.49
CA LEU A 5 -35.45 -13.76 2.07
C LEU A 5 -34.88 -12.64 1.19
N ILE A 6 -35.16 -11.37 1.52
CA ILE A 6 -34.58 -10.20 0.85
C ILE A 6 -33.06 -10.13 1.09
N LEU A 7 -32.61 -10.33 2.33
CA LEU A 7 -31.17 -10.34 2.66
C LEU A 7 -30.41 -11.45 1.92
N LEU A 8 -31.01 -12.64 1.83
CA LEU A 8 -30.45 -13.78 1.10
C LEU A 8 -30.37 -13.51 -0.41
N LEU A 9 -31.36 -12.83 -0.98
CA LEU A 9 -31.39 -12.46 -2.40
C LEU A 9 -30.32 -11.41 -2.74
N ILE A 10 -30.08 -10.44 -1.85
CA ILE A 10 -29.02 -9.45 -1.98
C ILE A 10 -27.64 -10.12 -1.92
N CYS A 11 -27.42 -11.05 -0.98
CA CYS A 11 -26.17 -11.81 -0.89
C CYS A 11 -25.92 -12.72 -2.11
N ALA A 12 -26.97 -13.35 -2.64
CA ALA A 12 -26.86 -14.18 -3.85
C ALA A 12 -26.55 -13.37 -5.12
N SER A 13 -26.96 -12.11 -5.17
CA SER A 13 -26.63 -11.21 -6.28
C SER A 13 -25.15 -10.77 -6.24
N ALA A 14 -24.57 -10.68 -5.05
CA ALA A 14 -23.18 -10.27 -4.84
C ALA A 14 -22.17 -11.34 -5.29
N SER A 15 -22.54 -12.63 -5.26
CA SER A 15 -21.62 -13.71 -5.66
C SER A 15 -21.39 -13.78 -7.17
N SER A 16 -22.38 -13.42 -8.00
CA SER A 16 -22.25 -13.43 -9.47
C SER A 16 -21.26 -12.38 -9.99
N GLN A 17 -21.18 -11.22 -9.34
CA GLN A 17 -20.26 -10.13 -9.73
C GLN A 17 -18.81 -10.37 -9.27
N ALA A 18 -18.59 -11.25 -8.29
CA ALA A 18 -17.26 -11.53 -7.71
C ALA A 18 -16.31 -12.28 -8.67
N GLN A 19 -16.84 -12.85 -9.75
CA GLN A 19 -16.05 -13.60 -10.73
C GLN A 19 -15.27 -12.68 -11.68
N LEU A 20 -15.80 -11.47 -11.94
CA LEU A 20 -15.17 -10.45 -12.79
C LEU A 20 -14.35 -9.45 -11.97
N VAL A 21 -14.86 -9.03 -10.81
CA VAL A 21 -14.23 -8.03 -9.93
C VAL A 21 -13.95 -8.64 -8.56
N ARG A 22 -12.69 -8.69 -8.17
CA ARG A 22 -12.24 -9.17 -6.87
C ARG A 22 -11.66 -8.01 -6.08
N PHE A 23 -12.14 -7.80 -4.87
CA PHE A 23 -11.57 -6.83 -3.94
C PHE A 23 -10.60 -7.54 -3.01
N GLY A 24 -9.47 -6.90 -2.73
CA GLY A 24 -8.44 -7.39 -1.82
C GLY A 24 -7.93 -6.29 -0.91
N LEU A 25 -7.30 -6.71 0.18
CA LEU A 25 -6.55 -5.83 1.07
C LEU A 25 -5.09 -6.25 1.03
N LYS A 26 -4.19 -5.26 1.10
CA LYS A 26 -2.75 -5.47 1.09
C LYS A 26 -2.15 -4.77 2.29
N GLY A 27 -1.30 -5.46 3.02
CA GLY A 27 -0.61 -4.87 4.15
C GLY A 27 0.69 -5.60 4.41
N GLY A 28 1.69 -4.88 4.89
CA GLY A 28 3.02 -5.41 5.15
C GLY A 28 3.88 -4.44 5.94
N ALA A 29 4.93 -4.98 6.57
CA ALA A 29 5.99 -4.17 7.15
C ALA A 29 7.11 -3.98 6.12
N ASN A 30 7.73 -2.82 6.11
CA ASN A 30 8.92 -2.53 5.32
C ASN A 30 10.10 -2.31 6.28
N PHE A 31 11.22 -2.98 6.06
CA PHE A 31 12.45 -2.72 6.81
C PHE A 31 13.42 -1.97 5.90
N SER A 32 13.57 -0.68 6.13
CA SER A 32 14.44 0.19 5.34
C SER A 32 15.72 0.45 6.12
N SER A 33 16.88 0.21 5.49
CA SER A 33 18.19 0.64 6.02
C SER A 33 18.82 1.61 5.04
N PHE A 34 19.20 2.80 5.51
CA PHE A 34 19.97 3.75 4.72
C PHE A 34 21.45 3.41 4.84
N ASN A 35 22.00 2.70 3.85
CA ASN A 35 23.44 2.48 3.72
C ASN A 35 24.06 3.63 2.91
N GLY A 36 24.30 4.76 3.55
CA GLY A 36 24.96 5.95 2.98
C GLY A 36 25.91 6.56 4.00
N GLY A 37 27.02 5.85 4.27
CA GLY A 37 27.96 6.19 5.34
C GLY A 37 28.85 7.40 5.01
N VAL A 38 28.65 8.48 5.77
CA VAL A 38 29.78 9.25 6.29
C VAL A 38 30.27 8.54 7.55
N ASP A 39 31.58 8.44 7.71
CA ASP A 39 32.23 7.79 8.85
C ASP A 39 31.72 8.40 10.16
N GLY A 40 31.07 7.60 11.01
CA GLY A 40 30.62 8.01 12.35
C GLY A 40 29.12 8.29 12.54
N ILE A 41 28.22 7.98 11.59
CA ILE A 41 26.76 8.07 11.80
C ILE A 41 26.12 6.67 11.73
N ASP A 42 25.61 6.18 12.86
CA ASP A 42 24.84 4.94 12.97
C ASP A 42 23.41 5.15 12.43
N TYR A 43 23.17 4.76 11.18
CA TYR A 43 21.82 4.74 10.61
C TYR A 43 21.05 3.51 11.13
N LYS A 44 20.24 3.69 12.18
CA LYS A 44 19.38 2.62 12.69
C LYS A 44 18.34 2.24 11.64
N ALA A 45 18.23 0.94 11.35
CA ALA A 45 17.21 0.40 10.45
C ALA A 45 15.82 0.76 10.99
N LYS A 46 14.99 1.37 10.14
CA LYS A 46 13.63 1.75 10.52
C LYS A 46 12.62 0.78 9.94
N THR A 47 11.68 0.40 10.80
CA THR A 47 10.52 -0.41 10.44
C THR A 47 9.40 0.52 10.02
N GLY A 48 9.16 0.60 8.72
CA GLY A 48 7.94 1.19 8.15
C GLY A 48 6.83 0.15 7.99
N PHE A 49 5.66 0.62 7.57
CA PHE A 49 4.54 -0.25 7.21
C PHE A 49 3.80 0.28 5.99
N HIS A 50 3.05 -0.59 5.33
CA HIS A 50 2.11 -0.21 4.30
C HIS A 50 0.81 -0.97 4.48
N ALA A 51 -0.30 -0.32 4.18
CA ALA A 51 -1.64 -0.88 4.22
C ALA A 51 -2.49 -0.25 3.11
N GLY A 52 -3.37 -1.02 2.49
CA GLY A 52 -4.20 -0.51 1.42
C GLY A 52 -5.17 -1.53 0.87
N ALA A 53 -5.88 -1.12 -0.17
CA ALA A 53 -6.86 -1.92 -0.86
C ALA A 53 -6.45 -2.11 -2.32
N LEU A 54 -6.79 -3.25 -2.89
CA LEU A 54 -6.62 -3.55 -4.30
C LEU A 54 -7.93 -4.01 -4.90
N VAL A 55 -8.08 -3.74 -6.19
CA VAL A 55 -9.19 -4.24 -7.00
C VAL A 55 -8.57 -5.02 -8.14
N GLU A 56 -8.87 -6.30 -8.27
CA GLU A 56 -8.43 -7.17 -9.36
C GLU A 56 -9.62 -7.38 -10.31
N LEU A 57 -9.46 -6.94 -11.55
CA LEU A 57 -10.43 -7.06 -12.64
C LEU A 57 -9.95 -8.17 -13.57
N LYS A 58 -10.61 -9.33 -13.55
CA LYS A 58 -10.31 -10.41 -14.50
C LYS A 58 -10.88 -10.06 -15.87
N LEU A 59 -10.00 -9.73 -16.81
CA LEU A 59 -10.38 -9.40 -18.19
C LEU A 59 -10.45 -10.65 -19.06
N LEU A 60 -9.48 -11.56 -18.88
CA LEU A 60 -9.36 -12.84 -19.56
C LEU A 60 -9.03 -13.93 -18.52
N GLU A 61 -9.10 -15.21 -18.91
CA GLU A 61 -8.74 -16.33 -18.04
C GLU A 61 -7.29 -16.25 -17.53
N ASN A 62 -6.40 -15.63 -18.31
CA ASN A 62 -4.98 -15.50 -18.02
C ASN A 62 -4.50 -14.05 -17.80
N VAL A 63 -5.37 -13.05 -17.92
CA VAL A 63 -5.00 -11.63 -17.79
C VAL A 63 -5.98 -10.91 -16.86
N ALA A 64 -5.44 -10.26 -15.83
CA ALA A 64 -6.18 -9.39 -14.94
C ALA A 64 -5.52 -8.00 -14.82
N LEU A 65 -6.33 -6.99 -14.54
CA LEU A 65 -5.87 -5.64 -14.22
C LEU A 65 -6.09 -5.40 -12.72
N GLN A 66 -5.06 -4.97 -12.02
CA GLN A 66 -5.03 -4.83 -10.57
C GLN A 66 -4.58 -3.41 -10.17
N PRO A 67 -5.47 -2.41 -10.20
CA PRO A 67 -5.24 -1.15 -9.51
C PRO A 67 -5.24 -1.34 -7.98
N GLU A 68 -4.30 -0.70 -7.30
CA GLU A 68 -4.25 -0.67 -5.85
C GLU A 68 -4.14 0.78 -5.34
N LEU A 69 -4.57 0.98 -4.10
CA LEU A 69 -4.38 2.20 -3.33
C LEU A 69 -3.73 1.81 -2.02
N LEU A 70 -2.48 2.23 -1.83
CA LEU A 70 -1.65 1.87 -0.69
C LEU A 70 -1.25 3.13 0.07
N TYR A 71 -1.48 3.13 1.38
CA TYR A 71 -0.86 4.06 2.31
C TYR A 71 0.41 3.40 2.87
N SER A 72 1.56 4.06 2.76
CA SER A 72 2.81 3.59 3.34
C SER A 72 3.42 4.65 4.22
N SER A 73 3.69 4.28 5.46
CA SER A 73 4.46 5.09 6.39
C SER A 73 5.91 4.61 6.37
N GLN A 74 6.81 5.48 5.91
CA GLN A 74 8.25 5.25 5.86
C GLN A 74 8.90 6.34 6.71
N GLY A 75 9.65 5.97 7.75
CA GLY A 75 10.31 6.95 8.61
C GLY A 75 11.82 6.77 8.65
N ALA A 76 12.51 7.75 9.25
CA ALA A 76 13.84 7.59 9.84
C ALA A 76 13.81 8.04 11.32
N ASP A 77 14.44 7.31 12.24
CA ASP A 77 14.64 7.75 13.64
C ASP A 77 16.03 8.34 13.64
N VAL A 78 16.12 9.66 13.79
CA VAL A 78 17.40 10.33 13.99
C VAL A 78 17.50 10.66 15.47
N GLU A 79 18.33 9.91 16.19
CA GLU A 79 18.62 10.17 17.59
C GLU A 79 19.06 11.63 17.78
N GLY A 80 18.26 12.39 18.53
CA GLY A 80 18.56 13.78 18.91
C GLY A 80 17.91 14.90 18.08
N ILE A 81 17.19 14.61 16.98
CA ILE A 81 16.63 15.66 16.09
C ILE A 81 15.09 15.57 15.91
N GLY A 82 14.48 14.40 16.10
CA GLY A 82 13.03 14.22 16.11
C GLY A 82 12.53 13.15 15.13
N ASP A 83 11.30 12.68 15.34
CA ASP A 83 10.66 11.62 14.56
C ASP A 83 10.30 12.14 13.15
N PHE A 84 11.00 11.65 12.13
CA PHE A 84 10.63 11.88 10.74
C PHE A 84 9.75 10.71 10.28
N ASN A 85 8.44 10.96 10.18
CA ASN A 85 7.49 10.07 9.53
C ASN A 85 7.14 10.68 8.18
N LEU A 86 7.45 9.96 7.11
CA LEU A 86 7.06 10.34 5.75
C LEU A 86 5.92 9.42 5.32
N ASP A 87 4.76 10.01 5.11
CA ASP A 87 3.58 9.27 4.69
C ASP A 87 3.38 9.42 3.18
N TYR A 88 3.29 8.26 2.52
CA TYR A 88 3.11 8.14 1.08
C TYR A 88 1.77 7.51 0.77
N ILE A 89 1.06 8.06 -0.21
CA ILE A 89 0.00 7.32 -0.91
C ILE A 89 0.55 6.87 -2.24
N SER A 90 0.48 5.57 -2.48
CA SER A 90 0.87 4.92 -3.72
C SER A 90 -0.35 4.36 -4.42
N VAL A 91 -0.42 4.60 -5.73
CA VAL A 91 -1.44 4.09 -6.64
C VAL A 91 -0.74 3.28 -7.73
N PRO A 92 -0.39 2.01 -7.45
CA PRO A 92 0.09 1.10 -8.48
C PRO A 92 -1.05 0.64 -9.38
N VAL A 93 -0.79 0.53 -10.68
CA VAL A 93 -1.69 -0.05 -11.66
C VAL A 93 -0.98 -1.23 -12.29
N LEU A 94 -1.29 -2.45 -11.83
CA LEU A 94 -0.58 -3.65 -12.23
C LEU A 94 -1.40 -4.45 -13.25
N ALA A 95 -0.77 -4.94 -14.31
CA ALA A 95 -1.31 -5.99 -15.17
C ALA A 95 -0.75 -7.33 -14.73
N LYS A 96 -1.64 -8.30 -14.50
CA LYS A 96 -1.34 -9.60 -13.91
C LYS A 96 -1.56 -10.69 -14.94
N PHE A 97 -0.50 -11.41 -15.28
CA PHE A 97 -0.49 -12.49 -16.26
C PHE A 97 -0.32 -13.82 -15.56
N TYR A 98 -1.32 -14.70 -15.65
CA TYR A 98 -1.26 -16.04 -15.07
C TYR A 98 -0.57 -17.00 -16.05
N VAL A 99 0.61 -17.50 -15.66
CA VAL A 99 1.44 -18.40 -16.49
C VAL A 99 1.10 -19.87 -16.22
N VAL A 100 0.80 -20.21 -14.97
CA VAL A 100 0.42 -21.57 -14.55
C VAL A 100 -0.88 -21.49 -13.77
N SER A 101 -2.00 -21.93 -14.38
CA SER A 101 -3.35 -22.12 -13.79
C SER A 101 -3.56 -21.54 -12.39
N ASP A 102 -3.61 -20.21 -12.29
CA ASP A 102 -3.82 -19.43 -11.04
C ASP A 102 -2.76 -19.59 -9.91
N LYS A 103 -1.71 -20.40 -10.08
CA LYS A 103 -0.64 -20.61 -9.08
C LYS A 103 0.52 -19.64 -9.21
N LEU A 104 0.87 -19.28 -10.45
CA LEU A 104 1.97 -18.36 -10.73
C LEU A 104 1.44 -17.22 -11.60
N SER A 105 1.53 -16.00 -11.07
CA SER A 105 1.26 -14.78 -11.81
C SER A 105 2.51 -13.92 -11.88
N ILE A 106 2.63 -13.20 -12.98
CA ILE A 106 3.61 -12.12 -13.16
C ILE A 106 2.83 -10.83 -13.19
N ASP A 107 3.18 -9.92 -12.28
CA ASP A 107 2.52 -8.64 -12.11
C ASP A 107 3.48 -7.57 -12.66
N VAL A 108 3.03 -6.80 -13.64
CA VAL A 108 3.83 -5.73 -14.27
C VAL A 108 3.00 -4.48 -14.45
N GLY A 109 3.52 -3.33 -14.08
CA GLY A 109 2.81 -2.09 -14.32
C GLY A 109 3.47 -0.88 -13.68
N PRO A 110 3.02 0.32 -14.05
CA PRO A 110 3.49 1.54 -13.44
C PRO A 110 2.99 1.68 -11.99
N GLN A 111 3.81 2.30 -11.16
CA GLN A 111 3.44 2.73 -9.82
C GLN A 111 3.64 4.23 -9.69
N PHE A 112 2.60 4.93 -9.24
CA PHE A 112 2.67 6.34 -8.88
C PHE A 112 2.64 6.47 -7.37
N SER A 113 3.63 7.12 -6.77
CA SER A 113 3.70 7.34 -5.34
C SER A 113 3.81 8.84 -5.07
N PHE A 114 2.90 9.36 -4.26
CA PHE A 114 2.85 10.76 -3.84
C PHE A 114 3.15 10.84 -2.35
N LEU A 115 4.09 11.72 -1.99
CA LEU A 115 4.36 12.08 -0.61
C LEU A 115 3.31 13.10 -0.17
N ILE A 116 2.58 12.79 0.90
CA ILE A 116 1.44 13.61 1.37
C ILE A 116 1.78 14.36 2.64
N ASP A 117 2.52 13.72 3.53
CA ASP A 117 2.94 14.34 4.78
C ASP A 117 4.46 14.31 4.89
N ASP A 118 5.05 15.51 4.89
CA ASP A 118 6.40 15.80 5.37
C ASP A 118 6.20 16.63 6.64
N THR A 119 5.77 15.97 7.73
CA THR A 119 5.69 16.65 9.02
C THR A 119 7.11 16.91 9.50
N LYS A 120 7.69 18.01 9.01
CA LYS A 120 8.82 18.66 9.65
C LYS A 120 8.29 19.28 10.94
N LYS A 121 8.51 18.59 12.07
CA LYS A 121 8.52 19.25 13.38
C LYS A 121 9.72 20.20 13.39
N VAL A 122 9.57 21.34 12.73
CA VAL A 122 10.45 22.50 12.88
C VAL A 122 10.30 22.90 14.34
N PHE A 123 11.26 22.47 15.16
CA PHE A 123 11.53 23.12 16.43
C PHE A 123 11.85 24.57 16.10
N SER A 124 10.84 25.41 16.24
CA SER A 124 10.97 26.86 16.34
C SER A 124 11.79 27.14 17.60
N CYS A 125 13.12 27.17 17.46
CA CYS A 125 13.99 27.74 18.49
C CYS A 125 13.81 29.27 18.44
N PRO A 126 13.72 29.93 19.59
CA PRO A 126 13.00 31.19 19.72
C PRO A 126 13.80 32.33 19.08
N ILE A 127 13.07 33.25 18.48
CA ILE A 127 13.52 34.61 18.18
C ILE A 127 14.07 35.21 19.48
N ILE A 128 15.40 35.34 19.55
CA ILE A 128 16.07 36.25 20.48
C ILE A 128 16.23 37.55 19.69
N LEU A 129 15.51 38.57 20.14
CA LEU A 129 15.70 39.97 19.78
C LEU A 129 16.37 40.66 20.97
#